data_AF-A0A9D5EJ57-F1
#
_entry.id   AF-A0A9D5EJ57-F1
#
_cell.length_a   1.000
_cell.length_b   1.000
_cell.length_c   1.000
_cell.angle_alpha   90.00
_cell.angle_beta   90.00
_cell.angle_gamma   90.00
#
_symmetry.space_group_name_H-M   'P 1'
#
loop_
_entity.id
_entity.type
_entity.pdbx_description
1 polymer ?
#
loop_
_entity_poly.entity_id
_entity_poly.type
_entity_poly.pdbx_seq_one_letter_code
_entity_poly.pdbx_strand_id
1 'polypeptide(L)'
;MLHCMRFWGAFAVATVLATAGVVHASGAGFAITAVGATLGKADDEGAEIPKYTLKTQVGQTVTFIAQGQVIPRGAAAQPGEPEAAAWLFDDEAFQLTPSEKSKEDKTKAVVALKALKAGKTRVRFVGNILGYEKKFDVMVEVAEAKK
;
A
#
# COMPACT_ATOMS: atom_id res chain seq x y z
N MET A 1 -58.66 -45.74 -18.08
CA MET A 1 -58.04 -46.62 -17.06
C MET A 1 -56.54 -46.41 -17.16
N LEU A 2 -55.96 -45.50 -16.38
CA LEU A 2 -55.52 -45.65 -14.98
C LEU A 2 -54.18 -46.42 -14.86
N HIS A 3 -53.11 -45.67 -14.59
CA HIS A 3 -51.85 -46.01 -13.86
C HIS A 3 -50.92 -47.11 -14.44
N CYS A 4 -49.58 -47.02 -14.43
CA CYS A 4 -48.67 -46.62 -13.34
C CYS A 4 -47.19 -46.53 -13.82
N MET A 5 -46.44 -45.53 -13.28
CA MET A 5 -45.01 -45.55 -12.81
C MET A 5 -43.87 -45.98 -13.78
N ARG A 6 -42.66 -45.40 -13.85
CA ARG A 6 -41.76 -44.80 -12.83
C ARG A 6 -40.51 -44.17 -13.51
N PHE A 7 -39.98 -43.06 -12.94
CA PHE A 7 -38.56 -42.69 -12.65
C PHE A 7 -37.48 -42.93 -13.75
N TRP A 8 -36.51 -42.07 -14.09
CA TRP A 8 -35.66 -41.05 -13.44
C TRP A 8 -34.90 -40.39 -14.63
N GLY A 9 -34.56 -39.10 -14.73
CA GLY A 9 -33.79 -38.29 -13.79
C GLY A 9 -32.27 -38.45 -14.02
N ALA A 10 -31.65 -37.64 -14.89
CA ALA A 10 -30.20 -37.37 -14.88
C ALA A 10 -29.83 -36.11 -15.69
N PHE A 11 -30.17 -34.93 -15.16
CA PHE A 11 -29.51 -33.68 -15.54
C PHE A 11 -28.18 -33.66 -14.78
N ALA A 12 -27.08 -34.01 -15.45
CA ALA A 12 -25.74 -33.95 -14.85
C ALA A 12 -25.27 -32.49 -14.80
N VAL A 13 -25.69 -31.76 -13.76
CA VAL A 13 -25.07 -30.48 -13.40
C VAL A 13 -23.74 -30.81 -12.74
N ALA A 14 -22.65 -30.66 -13.49
CA ALA A 14 -21.30 -30.68 -12.95
C ALA A 14 -21.11 -29.47 -12.05
N THR A 15 -21.36 -29.64 -10.76
CA THR A 15 -20.96 -28.69 -9.72
C THR A 15 -19.44 -28.65 -9.68
N VAL A 16 -18.84 -27.68 -10.38
CA VAL A 16 -17.46 -27.25 -10.12
C VAL A 16 -17.48 -26.64 -8.73
N LEU A 17 -17.11 -27.46 -7.75
CA LEU A 17 -16.78 -27.00 -6.41
C LEU A 17 -15.52 -26.14 -6.57
N ALA A 18 -15.71 -24.84 -6.75
CA ALA A 18 -14.66 -23.85 -6.62
C ALA A 18 -14.19 -23.91 -5.17
N THR A 19 -13.21 -24.76 -4.88
CA THR A 19 -12.46 -24.71 -3.64
C THR A 19 -11.81 -23.34 -3.63
N ALA A 20 -12.42 -22.41 -2.90
CA ALA A 20 -11.74 -21.24 -2.39
C ALA A 20 -10.57 -21.77 -1.57
N GLY A 21 -9.44 -21.97 -2.23
CA GLY A 21 -8.16 -22.14 -1.57
C GLY A 21 -7.94 -20.86 -0.83
N VAL A 22 -8.34 -20.83 0.44
CA VAL A 22 -7.97 -19.76 1.35
C VAL A 22 -6.46 -19.88 1.45
N VAL A 23 -5.77 -19.13 0.60
CA VAL A 23 -4.35 -18.84 0.79
C VAL A 23 -4.34 -18.07 2.11
N HIS A 24 -4.14 -18.79 3.21
CA HIS A 24 -3.79 -18.18 4.48
C HIS A 24 -2.49 -17.43 4.22
N ALA A 25 -2.59 -16.14 3.90
CA ALA A 25 -1.49 -15.23 3.98
C ALA A 25 -0.92 -15.39 5.39
N SER A 26 0.36 -15.73 5.49
CA SER A 26 1.02 -15.83 6.79
C SER A 26 1.29 -14.44 7.37
N GLY A 27 1.22 -13.41 6.52
CA GLY A 27 1.22 -12.01 6.90
C GLY A 27 0.89 -11.12 5.70
N ALA A 28 0.68 -9.83 5.96
CA ALA A 28 0.57 -8.80 4.95
C ALA A 28 1.18 -7.49 5.49
N GLY A 29 1.51 -6.58 4.58
CA GLY A 29 2.14 -5.31 4.93
C GLY A 29 2.32 -4.40 3.74
N PHE A 30 3.25 -3.45 3.86
CA PHE A 30 3.56 -2.49 2.81
C PHE A 30 5.06 -2.32 2.66
N ALA A 31 5.52 -2.22 1.41
CA ALA A 31 6.86 -1.76 1.08
C ALA A 31 6.82 -0.27 0.72
N ILE A 32 7.60 0.55 1.43
CA ILE A 32 7.67 1.99 1.18
C ILE A 32 8.90 2.34 0.34
N THR A 33 8.70 3.17 -0.66
CA THR A 33 9.76 3.77 -1.47
C THR A 33 9.48 5.25 -1.71
N ALA A 34 10.52 5.99 -2.09
CA ALA A 34 10.41 7.39 -2.50
C ALA A 34 11.12 7.61 -3.84
N VAL A 35 10.54 8.46 -4.68
CA VAL A 35 11.11 8.92 -5.95
C VAL A 35 11.36 10.42 -5.85
N GLY A 36 12.47 10.88 -6.44
CA GLY A 36 12.90 12.28 -6.34
C GLY A 36 13.82 12.54 -5.14
N ALA A 37 13.85 11.66 -4.14
CA ALA A 37 14.81 11.69 -3.04
C ALA A 37 15.05 10.28 -2.49
N THR A 38 16.21 10.08 -1.84
CA THR A 38 16.56 8.79 -1.22
C THR A 38 15.85 8.63 0.11
N LEU A 39 15.06 7.57 0.25
CA LEU A 39 14.51 7.12 1.53
C LEU A 39 15.59 6.37 2.31
N GLY A 40 15.86 6.79 3.54
CA GLY A 40 16.77 6.11 4.46
C GLY A 40 16.21 4.76 4.93
N LYS A 41 17.00 4.04 5.74
CA LYS A 41 16.50 2.85 6.43
C LYS A 41 15.55 3.25 7.56
N ALA A 42 14.75 2.29 8.02
CA ALA A 42 14.01 2.49 9.25
C ALA A 42 15.00 2.58 10.43
N ASP A 43 14.78 3.55 11.32
CA ASP A 43 15.58 3.73 12.53
C ASP A 43 15.39 2.53 13.49
N ASP A 44 14.17 1.98 13.53
CA ASP A 44 13.82 0.77 14.26
C ASP A 44 12.69 0.03 13.50
N GLU A 45 13.00 -1.15 12.95
CA GLU A 45 12.04 -1.99 12.23
C GLU A 45 11.07 -2.72 13.17
N GLY A 46 11.40 -2.85 14.46
CA GLY A 46 10.56 -3.49 15.48
C GLY A 46 9.62 -2.53 16.21
N ALA A 47 9.74 -1.23 15.96
CA ALA A 47 8.88 -0.21 16.54
C ALA A 47 7.43 -0.36 16.06
N GLU A 48 6.48 0.04 16.91
CA GLU A 48 5.05 0.08 16.57
C GLU A 48 4.78 0.92 15.31
N ILE A 49 5.54 2.00 15.14
CA ILE A 49 5.54 2.84 13.93
C ILE A 49 7.00 3.05 13.51
N PRO A 50 7.50 2.30 12.51
CA PRO A 50 8.85 2.50 12.00
C PRO A 50 9.04 3.91 11.44
N LYS A 51 10.19 4.50 11.73
CA LYS A 51 10.56 5.85 11.30
C LYS A 51 11.66 5.79 10.26
N TYR A 52 11.45 6.45 9.14
CA TYR A 52 12.42 6.61 8.04
C TYR A 52 12.86 8.06 7.98
N THR A 53 14.06 8.31 7.47
CA THR A 53 14.54 9.67 7.21
C THR A 53 14.68 9.92 5.71
N LEU A 54 14.25 11.09 5.25
CA LEU A 54 14.42 11.53 3.86
C LEU A 54 14.91 12.97 3.83
N LYS A 55 15.87 13.27 2.95
CA LYS A 55 16.40 14.62 2.76
C LYS A 55 15.97 15.18 1.41
N THR A 56 15.49 16.42 1.40
CA THR A 56 15.03 17.12 0.17
C THR A 56 15.31 18.62 0.28
N GLN A 57 14.97 19.40 -0.74
CA GLN A 57 15.14 20.85 -0.78
C GLN A 57 13.80 21.55 -1.04
N VAL A 58 13.65 22.79 -0.57
CA VAL A 58 12.49 23.62 -0.92
C VAL A 58 12.34 23.70 -2.45
N GLY A 59 11.12 23.50 -2.93
CA GLY A 59 10.78 23.49 -4.35
C GLY A 59 10.88 22.12 -5.02
N GLN A 60 11.53 21.13 -4.40
CA GLN A 60 11.64 19.78 -4.92
C GLN A 60 10.34 18.99 -4.68
N THR A 61 9.94 18.18 -5.66
CA THR A 61 8.85 17.20 -5.52
C THR A 61 9.41 15.84 -5.15
N VAL A 62 8.82 15.22 -4.13
CA VAL A 62 9.08 13.85 -3.71
C VAL A 62 7.80 13.05 -3.86
N THR A 63 7.89 11.90 -4.52
CA THR A 63 6.75 10.97 -4.67
C THR A 63 6.95 9.81 -3.71
N PHE A 64 6.06 9.67 -2.75
CA PHE A 64 6.02 8.54 -1.82
C PHE A 64 5.10 7.46 -2.36
N ILE A 65 5.57 6.21 -2.27
CA ILE A 65 4.85 5.04 -2.77
C ILE A 65 4.84 4.00 -1.65
N ALA A 66 3.65 3.58 -1.22
CA ALA A 66 3.47 2.43 -0.36
C ALA A 66 2.80 1.33 -1.17
N GLN A 67 3.52 0.25 -1.45
CA GLN A 67 2.99 -0.91 -2.17
C GLN A 67 2.52 -1.97 -1.18
N GLY A 68 1.23 -2.32 -1.24
CA GLY A 68 0.65 -3.42 -0.49
C GLY A 68 1.30 -4.75 -0.87
N GLN A 69 1.59 -5.55 0.14
CA GLN A 69 2.24 -6.86 0.01
C GLN A 69 1.46 -7.92 0.79
N VAL A 70 1.14 -9.01 0.11
CA VAL A 70 0.66 -10.25 0.73
C VAL A 70 1.82 -11.20 0.83
N ILE A 71 1.99 -11.86 1.98
CA ILE A 71 3.09 -12.78 2.25
C ILE A 71 2.50 -14.17 2.50
N PRO A 72 2.34 -14.99 1.44
CA PRO A 72 1.88 -16.37 1.60
C PRO A 72 2.92 -17.19 2.37
N ARG A 73 2.45 -18.21 3.09
CA ARG A 73 3.34 -19.12 3.81
C ARG A 73 4.29 -19.83 2.83
N GLY A 74 5.59 -19.72 3.07
CA GLY A 74 6.62 -20.42 2.29
C GLY A 74 6.88 -19.84 0.89
N ALA A 75 6.36 -18.64 0.59
CA ALA A 75 6.58 -17.96 -0.69
C ALA A 75 7.07 -16.51 -0.48
N ALA A 76 7.59 -15.92 -1.55
CA ALA A 76 7.97 -14.51 -1.56
C ALA A 76 6.74 -13.59 -1.45
N ALA A 77 6.94 -12.39 -0.92
CA ALA A 77 5.92 -11.35 -0.89
C ALA A 77 5.45 -10.99 -2.30
N GLN A 78 4.13 -10.86 -2.47
CA GLN A 78 3.50 -10.53 -3.75
C GLN A 78 2.70 -9.23 -3.61
N PRO A 79 2.57 -8.41 -4.67
CA PRO A 79 1.71 -7.24 -4.65
C PRO A 79 0.27 -7.60 -4.28
N GLY A 80 -0.34 -6.79 -3.42
CA GLY A 80 -1.74 -6.95 -3.02
C GLY A 80 -2.45 -5.62 -2.91
N GLU A 81 -3.74 -5.61 -3.23
CA GLU A 81 -4.60 -4.44 -3.09
C GLU A 81 -4.90 -4.20 -1.59
N PRO A 82 -4.58 -3.01 -1.05
CA PRO A 82 -4.92 -2.66 0.32
C PRO A 82 -6.42 -2.35 0.45
N GLU A 83 -6.97 -2.62 1.62
CA GLU A 83 -8.36 -2.29 1.97
C GLU A 83 -8.51 -0.78 2.19
N ALA A 84 -7.48 -0.15 2.76
CA ALA A 84 -7.40 1.29 2.97
C ALA A 84 -5.93 1.73 2.93
N ALA A 85 -5.69 2.92 2.40
CA ALA A 85 -4.37 3.53 2.43
C ALA A 85 -4.48 5.06 2.38
N ALA A 86 -3.74 5.73 3.25
CA ALA A 86 -3.72 7.18 3.34
C ALA A 86 -2.32 7.70 3.66
N TRP A 87 -2.03 8.87 3.09
CA TRP A 87 -0.85 9.67 3.42
C TRP A 87 -1.29 10.92 4.16
N LEU A 88 -0.68 11.16 5.31
CA LEU A 88 -0.92 12.31 6.18
C LEU A 88 0.33 13.18 6.17
N PHE A 89 0.19 14.46 5.90
CA PHE A 89 1.29 15.41 5.84
C PHE A 89 0.82 16.80 6.27
N ASP A 90 1.76 17.66 6.60
CA ASP A 90 1.54 19.06 6.91
C ASP A 90 1.41 19.87 5.61
N ASP A 91 0.26 20.51 5.40
CA ASP A 91 -0.06 21.29 4.19
C ASP A 91 0.57 22.69 4.18
N GLU A 92 1.07 23.17 5.33
CA GLU A 92 1.92 24.36 5.38
C GLU A 92 3.35 24.04 4.90
N ALA A 93 3.79 22.78 5.07
CA ALA A 93 5.12 22.33 4.67
C ALA A 93 5.17 21.75 3.25
N PHE A 94 4.07 21.17 2.78
CA PHE A 94 3.99 20.51 1.47
C PHE A 94 2.75 20.89 0.67
N GLN A 95 2.92 20.96 -0.64
CA GLN A 95 1.82 21.03 -1.59
C GLN A 95 1.65 19.70 -2.30
N LEU A 96 0.41 19.22 -2.37
CA LEU A 96 0.08 18.05 -3.19
C LEU A 96 0.23 18.39 -4.67
N THR A 97 1.05 17.64 -5.38
CA THR A 97 1.21 17.75 -6.83
C THR A 97 0.43 16.63 -7.52
N PRO A 98 -0.25 16.91 -8.65
CA PRO A 98 -0.85 15.86 -9.44
C PRO A 98 0.22 14.84 -9.83
N SER A 99 0.08 13.59 -9.40
CA SER A 99 0.88 12.52 -9.96
C SER A 99 0.44 12.32 -11.40
N GLU A 100 1.39 12.30 -12.35
CA GLU A 100 1.08 11.84 -13.70
C GLU A 100 0.37 10.50 -13.58
N LYS A 101 -0.71 10.33 -14.36
CA LYS A 101 -1.60 9.16 -14.37
C LYS A 101 -0.81 7.89 -14.70
N SER A 102 -0.06 7.38 -13.74
CA SER A 102 0.35 5.98 -13.71
C SER A 102 -0.96 5.21 -13.72
N LYS A 103 -1.14 4.30 -14.70
CA LYS A 103 -2.25 3.33 -14.70
C LYS A 103 -2.51 2.92 -13.26
N GLU A 104 -3.74 3.07 -12.78
CA GLU A 104 -4.14 2.80 -11.39
C GLU A 104 -3.67 1.41 -10.97
N ASP A 105 -2.45 1.34 -10.45
CA ASP A 105 -1.92 0.17 -9.79
C ASP A 105 -2.53 0.21 -8.41
N LYS A 106 -3.68 -0.43 -8.27
CA LYS A 106 -4.45 -0.45 -7.02
C LYS A 106 -3.66 -1.05 -5.86
N THR A 107 -2.56 -1.74 -6.13
CA THR A 107 -1.65 -2.24 -5.08
C THR A 107 -0.78 -1.14 -4.47
N LYS A 108 -0.79 0.08 -5.03
CA LYS A 108 0.05 1.19 -4.59
C LYS A 108 -0.77 2.38 -4.12
N ALA A 109 -0.44 2.87 -2.94
CA ALA A 109 -0.85 4.19 -2.46
C ALA A 109 0.26 5.19 -2.74
N VAL A 110 0.00 6.12 -3.66
CA VAL A 110 0.99 7.09 -4.15
C VAL A 110 0.57 8.51 -3.77
N VAL A 111 1.51 9.28 -3.23
CA VAL A 111 1.34 10.74 -3.04
C VAL A 111 2.58 11.47 -3.54
N ALA A 112 2.38 12.52 -4.34
CA ALA A 112 3.46 13.39 -4.78
C ALA A 112 3.37 14.73 -4.06
N LEU A 113 4.43 15.09 -3.34
CA LEU A 113 4.48 16.24 -2.45
C LEU A 113 5.63 17.16 -2.85
N LYS A 114 5.33 18.43 -3.13
CA LYS A 114 6.33 19.47 -3.34
C LYS A 114 6.62 20.18 -2.02
N ALA A 115 7.89 20.22 -1.62
CA ALA A 115 8.32 20.89 -0.41
C ALA A 115 8.21 22.42 -0.56
N LEU A 116 7.52 23.08 0.38
CA LEU A 116 7.28 24.53 0.37
C LEU A 116 8.19 25.27 1.34
N LYS A 117 8.52 24.65 2.47
CA LYS A 117 9.22 25.29 3.60
C LYS A 117 10.38 24.44 4.09
N ALA A 118 11.50 25.09 4.39
CA ALA A 118 12.64 24.43 5.02
C ALA A 118 12.31 24.04 6.46
N GLY A 119 12.93 22.97 6.95
CA GLY A 119 12.74 22.45 8.30
C GLY A 119 12.55 20.94 8.32
N LYS A 120 12.18 20.42 9.50
CA LYS A 120 11.82 19.01 9.68
C LYS A 120 10.32 18.88 9.78
N THR A 121 9.74 17.98 9.00
CA THR A 121 8.31 17.68 9.01
C THR A 121 8.09 16.18 8.86
N ARG A 122 6.90 15.71 9.23
CA ARG A 122 6.55 14.29 9.23
C ARG A 122 5.51 14.03 8.14
N VAL A 123 5.81 13.05 7.29
CA VAL A 123 4.84 12.43 6.39
C VAL A 123 4.53 11.04 6.92
N ARG A 124 3.27 10.77 7.26
CA ARG A 124 2.83 9.48 7.82
C ARG A 124 2.03 8.69 6.82
N PHE A 125 2.37 7.42 6.66
CA PHE A 125 1.51 6.45 6.01
C PHE A 125 0.66 5.70 7.03
N VAL A 126 -0.60 5.46 6.69
CA VAL A 126 -1.49 4.54 7.39
C VAL A 126 -2.17 3.66 6.35
N GLY A 127 -2.05 2.35 6.48
CA GLY A 127 -2.70 1.41 5.56
C GLY A 127 -3.18 0.16 6.26
N ASN A 128 -4.17 -0.48 5.64
CA ASN A 128 -4.71 -1.77 6.04
C ASN A 128 -4.73 -2.71 4.83
N ILE A 129 -4.28 -3.95 5.01
CA ILE A 129 -4.33 -5.00 4.01
C ILE A 129 -4.61 -6.35 4.67
N LEU A 130 -5.68 -7.03 4.27
CA LEU A 130 -6.11 -8.31 4.85
C LEU A 130 -6.27 -8.26 6.39
N GLY A 131 -6.78 -7.14 6.91
CA GLY A 131 -6.89 -6.89 8.36
C GLY A 131 -5.58 -6.53 9.06
N TYR A 132 -4.43 -6.50 8.37
CA TYR A 132 -3.16 -6.06 8.92
C TYR A 132 -3.01 -4.54 8.78
N GLU A 133 -3.17 -3.83 9.90
CA GLU A 133 -2.87 -2.40 9.96
C GLU A 133 -1.35 -2.16 10.03
N LYS A 134 -0.87 -1.23 9.21
CA LYS A 134 0.52 -0.77 9.21
C LYS A 134 0.60 0.73 9.17
N LYS A 135 1.55 1.27 9.92
CA LYS A 135 1.86 2.70 10.00
C LYS A 135 3.35 2.90 9.83
N PHE A 136 3.74 3.97 9.16
CA PHE A 136 5.13 4.35 9.03
C PHE A 136 5.24 5.87 9.03
N ASP A 137 6.32 6.37 9.63
CA ASP A 137 6.64 7.79 9.62
C ASP A 137 7.85 8.03 8.73
N VAL A 138 7.78 9.01 7.85
CA VAL A 138 8.92 9.54 7.12
C VAL A 138 9.22 10.94 7.66
N MET A 139 10.33 11.06 8.37
CA MET A 139 10.88 12.32 8.82
C MET A 139 11.60 12.98 7.64
N VAL A 140 10.96 14.00 7.08
CA VAL A 140 11.50 14.73 5.93
C VAL A 140 12.26 15.95 6.43
N GLU A 141 13.56 15.97 6.14
CA GLU A 141 14.44 17.13 6.35
C GLU A 141 14.52 17.93 5.05
N VAL A 142 13.87 19.09 5.04
CA VAL A 142 13.86 20.03 3.90
C VAL A 142 14.93 21.09 4.12
N ALA A 143 15.96 21.09 3.29
CA ALA A 143 16.95 22.16 3.26
C ALA A 143 16.44 23.36 2.43
N GLU A 144 16.97 24.55 2.69
CA GLU A 144 16.72 25.72 1.85
C GLU A 144 17.16 25.45 0.39
N ALA A 145 16.45 26.06 -0.56
CA ALA A 145 16.84 26.01 -1.96
C ALA A 145 18.22 26.68 -2.11
N LYS A 146 19.19 25.97 -2.67
CA LYS A 146 20.48 26.58 -3.01
C LYS A 146 20.24 27.62 -4.11
N LYS A 147 20.45 28.90 -3.77
CA LYS A 147 20.45 30.02 -4.72
C LYS A 147 21.64 29.94 -5.66
#